data_AF-A0A376E472-F1
#
_entry.id   AF-A0A376E472-F1
#
_cell.length_a   1.000
_cell.length_b   1.000
_cell.length_c   1.000
_cell.angle_alpha   90.00
_cell.angle_beta   90.00
_cell.angle_gamma   90.00
#
_symmetry.space_group_name_H-M   'P 1'
#
loop_
_entity.id
_entity.type
_entity.pdbx_description
1 polymer ?
#
loop_
_entity_poly.entity_id
_entity_poly.type
_entity_poly.pdbx_seq_one_letter_code
_entity_poly.pdbx_strand_id
1 'polypeptide(L)'
;MRSALFVYPQDHLSIVVLTNLQGSNPEWFIDEIAGYYIPDMKAENGFGLSPNMKMLYLQTRADGYQNVALVYQKIKKKNKSFKVSEDEINSWGYQMMGRDLKNEALAVFKLNTELFPNSSNVFDSYGEILDALGRKQEAIMNYKKSLLLNPDNTNAANYLKDKK
;
A
#
# COMPACT_ATOMS: atom_id res chain seq x y z
N MET A 1 -25.54 -12.55 4.40
CA MET A 1 -24.58 -12.96 5.46
C MET A 1 -23.30 -13.39 4.76
N ARG A 2 -22.15 -12.86 5.15
CA ARG A 2 -20.83 -13.32 4.69
C ARG A 2 -20.08 -13.94 5.86
N SER A 3 -19.20 -14.87 5.56
CA SER A 3 -18.39 -15.56 6.56
C SER A 3 -17.00 -15.86 6.04
N ALA A 4 -16.00 -15.80 6.91
CA ALA A 4 -14.66 -16.30 6.66
C ALA A 4 -14.28 -17.32 7.72
N LEU A 5 -13.60 -18.39 7.31
CA LEU A 5 -13.00 -19.39 8.20
C LEU A 5 -11.54 -19.56 7.80
N PHE A 6 -10.64 -19.22 8.72
CA PHE A 6 -9.22 -19.47 8.57
C PHE A 6 -8.76 -20.44 9.65
N VAL A 7 -8.02 -21.46 9.22
CA VAL A 7 -7.42 -22.46 10.10
C VAL A 7 -5.92 -22.29 9.99
N TYR A 8 -5.25 -22.14 11.14
CA TYR A 8 -3.79 -22.07 11.28
C TYR A 8 -3.35 -23.34 12.03
N PRO A 9 -3.17 -24.48 11.34
CA PRO A 9 -3.04 -25.79 12.00
C PRO A 9 -1.77 -25.90 12.85
N GLN A 10 -0.69 -25.25 12.42
CA GLN A 10 0.60 -25.27 13.12
C GLN A 10 0.59 -24.42 14.39
N ASP A 11 -0.33 -23.46 14.46
CA ASP A 11 -0.46 -22.51 15.56
C ASP A 11 -1.64 -22.86 16.48
N HIS A 12 -2.28 -24.02 16.25
CA HIS A 12 -3.46 -24.50 16.98
C HIS A 12 -4.59 -23.47 17.06
N LEU A 13 -4.76 -22.64 16.03
CA LEU A 13 -5.74 -21.55 15.98
C LEU A 13 -6.72 -21.74 14.82
N SER A 14 -7.99 -21.45 15.07
CA SER A 14 -9.01 -21.31 14.03
C SER A 14 -9.85 -20.09 14.33
N ILE A 15 -10.11 -19.30 13.30
CA ILE A 15 -10.88 -18.07 13.41
C ILE A 15 -12.07 -18.19 12.46
N VAL A 16 -13.26 -17.98 13.01
CA VAL A 16 -14.51 -17.89 12.26
C VAL A 16 -15.03 -16.47 12.43
N VAL A 17 -15.25 -15.79 11.31
CA VAL A 17 -15.93 -14.51 11.28
C VAL A 17 -17.28 -14.67 10.61
N LEU A 18 -18.34 -14.17 11.24
CA LEU A 18 -19.67 -14.06 10.66
C LEU A 18 -20.08 -12.58 10.65
N THR A 19 -20.50 -12.06 9.51
CA THR A 19 -20.90 -10.65 9.36
C THR A 19 -22.19 -10.50 8.55
N ASN A 20 -23.01 -9.55 8.99
CA ASN A 20 -24.20 -9.07 8.30
C ASN A 20 -23.98 -7.72 7.59
N LEU A 21 -22.78 -7.14 7.69
CA LEU A 21 -22.43 -5.88 7.03
C LEU A 21 -22.37 -6.08 5.50
N GLN A 22 -23.23 -5.38 4.78
CA GLN A 22 -23.27 -5.45 3.32
C GLN A 22 -21.98 -4.84 2.74
N GLY A 23 -21.32 -5.58 1.83
CA GLY A 23 -20.07 -5.15 1.20
C GLY A 23 -18.80 -5.41 2.01
N SER A 24 -18.88 -5.95 3.24
CA SER A 24 -17.68 -6.31 4.01
C SER A 24 -16.98 -7.54 3.46
N ASN A 25 -15.65 -7.54 3.51
CA ASN A 25 -14.78 -8.69 3.20
C ASN A 25 -14.13 -9.20 4.49
N PRO A 26 -14.77 -10.14 5.22
CA PRO A 26 -14.27 -10.62 6.50
C PRO A 26 -12.87 -11.27 6.41
N GLU A 27 -12.47 -11.73 5.23
CA GLU A 27 -11.13 -12.28 4.97
C GLU A 27 -10.03 -11.23 5.19
N TRP A 28 -10.32 -9.93 5.03
CA TRP A 28 -9.31 -8.87 5.13
C TRP A 28 -8.93 -8.50 6.57
N PHE A 29 -9.77 -8.82 7.56
CA PHE A 29 -9.47 -8.52 8.97
C PHE A 29 -9.16 -9.77 9.80
N ILE A 30 -9.31 -10.96 9.24
CA ILE A 30 -9.11 -12.20 9.99
C ILE A 30 -7.67 -12.32 10.52
N ASP A 31 -6.71 -11.83 9.76
CA ASP A 31 -5.29 -11.77 10.17
C ASP A 31 -5.05 -10.78 11.30
N GLU A 32 -5.84 -9.70 11.39
CA GLU A 32 -5.80 -8.78 12.53
C GLU A 32 -6.29 -9.47 13.80
N ILE A 33 -7.35 -10.29 13.71
CA ILE A 33 -7.81 -11.13 14.82
C ILE A 33 -6.72 -12.14 15.20
N ALA A 34 -6.12 -12.81 14.21
CA ALA A 34 -5.05 -13.77 14.43
C ALA A 34 -3.87 -13.14 15.18
N GLY A 35 -3.53 -11.89 14.86
CA GLY A 35 -2.51 -11.10 15.53
C GLY A 35 -2.67 -10.92 17.05
N TYR A 36 -3.89 -11.04 17.60
CA TYR A 36 -4.12 -11.01 19.05
C TYR A 36 -3.67 -12.30 19.75
N TYR A 37 -3.69 -13.42 19.04
CA TYR A 37 -3.32 -14.74 19.57
C TYR A 37 -1.88 -15.12 19.19
N ILE A 38 -1.45 -14.69 17.99
CA ILE A 38 -0.14 -14.97 17.42
C ILE A 38 0.51 -13.63 17.09
N PRO A 39 1.34 -13.06 17.98
CA PRO A 39 1.91 -11.73 17.79
C PRO A 39 2.61 -11.54 16.44
N ASP A 40 3.25 -12.56 15.91
CA ASP A 40 3.93 -12.52 14.60
C ASP A 40 2.98 -12.30 13.41
N MET A 41 1.67 -12.57 13.58
CA MET A 41 0.64 -12.33 12.57
C MET A 41 0.11 -10.90 12.55
N LYS A 42 0.57 -10.04 13.47
CA LYS A 42 0.17 -8.63 13.42
C LYS A 42 0.75 -7.94 12.19
N ALA A 43 -0.05 -7.06 11.58
CA ALA A 43 0.39 -6.24 10.44
C ALA A 43 1.65 -5.41 10.75
N GLU A 44 1.82 -4.98 12.01
CA GLU A 44 3.02 -4.26 12.47
C GLU A 44 4.33 -5.07 12.36
N ASN A 45 4.22 -6.39 12.23
CA ASN A 45 5.33 -7.32 12.03
C ASN A 45 5.52 -7.70 10.55
N GLY A 46 4.79 -7.03 9.65
CA GLY A 46 4.84 -7.28 8.22
C GLY A 46 4.24 -8.62 7.82
N PHE A 47 3.25 -9.11 8.58
CA PHE A 47 2.49 -10.31 8.20
C PHE A 47 1.79 -10.11 6.85
N GLY A 48 1.80 -11.15 6.01
CA GLY A 48 1.26 -11.10 4.64
C GLY A 48 2.14 -10.42 3.59
N LEU A 49 3.25 -9.77 3.97
CA LEU A 49 4.19 -9.15 3.02
C LEU A 49 5.21 -10.18 2.49
N SER A 50 5.68 -10.02 1.25
CA SER A 50 6.81 -10.81 0.75
C SER A 50 8.07 -10.56 1.59
N PRO A 51 9.07 -11.46 1.58
CA PRO A 51 10.29 -11.29 2.38
C PRO A 51 11.01 -9.96 2.13
N ASN A 52 11.07 -9.52 0.88
CA ASN A 52 11.71 -8.24 0.52
C ASN A 52 10.87 -7.05 1.00
N MET A 53 9.55 -7.12 0.86
CA MET A 53 8.66 -6.07 1.30
C MET A 53 8.64 -5.96 2.83
N LYS A 54 8.57 -7.09 3.55
CA LYS A 54 8.70 -7.17 5.01
C LYS A 54 10.01 -6.53 5.49
N MET A 55 11.12 -6.81 4.80
CA MET A 55 12.42 -6.21 5.15
C MET A 55 12.42 -4.67 4.98
N LEU A 56 11.85 -4.15 3.89
CA LEU A 56 11.72 -2.70 3.68
C LEU A 56 10.80 -2.06 4.73
N TYR A 57 9.64 -2.68 4.96
CA TYR A 57 8.64 -2.24 5.93
C TYR A 57 9.22 -2.13 7.35
N LEU A 58 9.92 -3.16 7.82
CA LEU A 58 10.49 -3.15 9.17
C LEU A 58 11.64 -2.15 9.31
N GLN A 59 12.49 -1.98 8.29
CA GLN A 59 13.59 -1.01 8.37
C GLN A 59 13.15 0.45 8.28
N THR A 60 11.99 0.72 7.68
CA THR A 60 11.37 2.06 7.62
C THR A 60 10.47 2.37 8.80
N ARG A 61 10.14 1.38 9.64
CA ARG A 61 9.31 1.62 10.84
C ARG A 61 10.03 2.50 11.86
N ALA A 62 11.34 2.34 12.01
CA ALA A 62 12.12 3.03 13.05
C ALA A 62 12.19 4.55 12.87
N ASP A 63 12.06 5.05 11.63
CA ASP A 63 12.06 6.48 11.31
C ASP A 63 10.66 7.02 10.97
N GLY A 64 9.61 6.27 11.32
CA GLY A 64 8.23 6.64 11.02
C GLY A 64 7.94 6.76 9.52
N TYR A 65 8.64 5.97 8.69
CA TYR A 65 8.45 5.94 7.24
C TYR A 65 8.78 7.25 6.52
N GLN A 66 9.56 8.13 7.14
CA GLN A 66 9.92 9.41 6.52
C GLN A 66 10.95 9.25 5.39
N ASN A 67 11.83 8.24 5.47
CA ASN A 67 12.93 8.06 4.52
C ASN A 67 12.86 6.74 3.74
N VAL A 68 11.66 6.30 3.34
CA VAL A 68 11.46 5.02 2.63
C VAL A 68 12.40 4.86 1.43
N ALA A 69 12.58 5.90 0.62
CA ALA A 69 13.48 5.87 -0.54
C ALA A 69 14.95 5.65 -0.13
N LEU A 70 15.44 6.33 0.92
CA LEU A 70 16.82 6.14 1.40
C LEU A 70 17.04 4.74 1.94
N VAL A 71 16.07 4.19 2.68
CA VAL A 71 16.13 2.82 3.20
C VAL A 71 16.13 1.82 2.04
N TYR A 72 15.24 1.99 1.05
CA TYR A 72 15.21 1.15 -0.15
C TYR A 72 16.58 1.13 -0.85
N GLN A 73 17.18 2.30 -1.09
CA GLN A 73 18.49 2.41 -1.74
C GLN A 73 19.60 1.76 -0.91
N LYS A 74 19.57 1.91 0.42
CA LYS A 74 20.54 1.26 1.32
C LYS A 74 20.45 -0.27 1.25
N ILE A 75 19.24 -0.82 1.25
CA ILE A 75 19.01 -2.26 1.11
C ILE A 75 19.47 -2.73 -0.27
N LYS A 76 19.08 -2.04 -1.34
CA LYS A 76 19.46 -2.35 -2.73
C LYS A 76 20.97 -2.32 -2.95
N LYS A 77 21.67 -1.38 -2.32
CA LYS A 77 23.14 -1.29 -2.36
C LYS A 77 23.82 -2.50 -1.73
N LYS A 78 23.27 -3.01 -0.61
CA LYS A 78 23.77 -4.21 0.08
C LYS A 78 23.40 -5.50 -0.65
N ASN A 79 22.21 -5.54 -1.25
CA ASN A 79 21.69 -6.67 -1.99
C ASN A 79 21.19 -6.23 -3.37
N LYS A 80 22.00 -6.44 -4.41
CA LYS A 80 21.67 -6.04 -5.78
C LYS A 80 20.43 -6.74 -6.35
N SER A 81 20.10 -7.95 -5.87
CA SER A 81 18.90 -8.68 -6.31
C SER A 81 17.63 -8.23 -5.58
N PHE A 82 17.74 -7.36 -4.56
CA PHE A 82 16.60 -6.83 -3.83
C PHE A 82 15.63 -6.13 -4.78
N LYS A 83 14.37 -6.57 -4.76
CA LYS A 83 13.28 -6.00 -5.54
C LYS A 83 11.98 -6.19 -4.78
N VAL A 84 11.10 -5.23 -4.92
CA VAL A 84 9.72 -5.27 -4.43
C VAL A 84 8.80 -5.12 -5.63
N SER A 85 7.56 -5.56 -5.53
CA SER A 85 6.59 -5.40 -6.60
C SER A 85 5.89 -4.04 -6.52
N GLU A 86 5.39 -3.56 -7.66
CA GLU A 86 4.58 -2.35 -7.75
C GLU A 86 3.34 -2.46 -6.85
N ASP A 87 2.63 -3.58 -6.95
CA ASP A 87 1.38 -3.82 -6.25
C ASP A 87 1.55 -3.86 -4.73
N GLU A 88 2.64 -4.43 -4.22
CA GLU A 88 2.93 -4.44 -2.78
C GLU A 88 3.22 -3.04 -2.24
N ILE A 89 3.99 -2.22 -2.96
CA ILE A 89 4.24 -0.82 -2.55
C ILE A 89 2.94 -0.02 -2.63
N ASN A 90 2.16 -0.23 -3.68
CA ASN A 90 0.90 0.49 -3.87
C ASN A 90 -0.09 0.16 -2.74
N SER A 91 -0.26 -1.13 -2.45
CA SER A 91 -1.10 -1.62 -1.36
C SER A 91 -0.63 -1.07 -0.01
N TRP A 92 0.67 -0.98 0.21
CA TRP A 92 1.23 -0.39 1.43
C TRP A 92 0.87 1.10 1.57
N GLY A 93 0.95 1.88 0.49
CA GLY A 93 0.52 3.28 0.48
C GLY A 93 -0.97 3.45 0.83
N TYR A 94 -1.85 2.64 0.23
CA TYR A 94 -3.29 2.67 0.55
C TYR A 94 -3.59 2.22 1.99
N GLN A 95 -2.89 1.21 2.51
CA GLN A 95 -3.01 0.81 3.91
C GLN A 95 -2.62 1.95 4.86
N MET A 96 -1.59 2.73 4.53
CA MET A 96 -1.19 3.91 5.30
C MET A 96 -2.26 5.00 5.24
N MET A 97 -2.85 5.28 4.06
CA MET A 97 -3.97 6.22 3.94
C MET A 97 -5.17 5.81 4.79
N GLY A 98 -5.51 4.51 4.83
CA GLY A 98 -6.59 3.98 5.66
C GLY A 98 -6.36 4.13 7.18
N ARG A 99 -5.10 4.34 7.59
CA ARG A 99 -4.69 4.60 8.99
C ARG A 99 -4.43 6.08 9.27
N ASP A 100 -4.83 6.97 8.35
CA ASP A 100 -4.59 8.42 8.39
C ASP A 100 -3.10 8.84 8.40
N LEU A 101 -2.22 7.95 7.95
CA LEU A 101 -0.78 8.20 7.79
C LEU A 101 -0.48 8.78 6.40
N LYS A 102 -1.11 9.91 6.06
CA LYS A 102 -1.09 10.46 4.70
C LYS A 102 0.28 10.97 4.26
N ASN A 103 1.06 11.54 5.18
CA ASN A 103 2.41 12.04 4.85
C ASN A 103 3.40 10.91 4.58
N GLU A 104 3.25 9.79 5.30
CA GLU A 104 4.01 8.57 5.14
C GLU A 104 3.61 7.87 3.84
N ALA A 105 2.30 7.75 3.57
CA ALA A 105 1.77 7.22 2.32
C ALA A 105 2.32 7.97 1.11
N LEU A 106 2.40 9.31 1.19
CA LEU A 106 2.97 10.15 0.14
C LEU A 106 4.43 9.74 -0.19
N ALA A 107 5.26 9.47 0.82
CA ALA A 107 6.64 9.02 0.60
C ALA A 107 6.70 7.63 -0.06
N VAL A 108 5.78 6.73 0.32
CA VAL A 108 5.65 5.39 -0.26
C VAL A 108 5.20 5.44 -1.73
N PHE A 109 4.16 6.21 -2.04
CA PHE A 109 3.69 6.38 -3.42
C PHE A 109 4.74 7.05 -4.30
N LYS A 110 5.46 8.05 -3.77
CA LYS A 110 6.58 8.66 -4.48
C LYS A 110 7.65 7.63 -4.82
N LEU A 111 8.06 6.78 -3.87
CA LEU A 111 8.99 5.69 -4.15
C LEU A 111 8.44 4.78 -5.27
N ASN A 112 7.14 4.48 -5.28
CA ASN A 112 6.55 3.64 -6.32
C ASN A 112 6.73 4.25 -7.72
N THR A 113 6.54 5.58 -7.86
CA THR A 113 6.78 6.28 -9.13
C THR A 113 8.24 6.25 -9.58
N GLU A 114 9.19 6.22 -8.63
CA GLU A 114 10.63 6.16 -8.91
C GLU A 114 11.03 4.75 -9.37
N LEU A 115 10.39 3.70 -8.83
CA LEU A 115 10.69 2.31 -9.16
C LEU A 115 9.98 1.82 -10.42
N PHE A 116 8.80 2.37 -10.72
CA PHE A 116 7.96 1.96 -11.85
C PHE A 116 7.54 3.15 -12.72
N PRO A 117 8.49 3.89 -13.33
CA PRO A 117 8.22 5.16 -14.02
C PRO A 117 7.38 5.03 -15.32
N ASN A 118 7.06 3.80 -15.73
CA ASN A 118 6.25 3.50 -16.92
C ASN A 118 4.85 2.94 -16.58
N SER A 119 4.50 2.82 -15.29
CA SER A 119 3.17 2.39 -14.87
C SER A 119 2.25 3.59 -14.72
N SER A 120 1.10 3.59 -15.39
CA SER A 120 0.09 4.64 -15.19
C SER A 120 -0.50 4.59 -13.77
N ASN A 121 -0.68 3.40 -13.22
CA ASN A 121 -1.27 3.14 -11.90
C ASN A 121 -0.48 3.80 -10.75
N VAL A 122 0.86 3.83 -10.82
CA VAL A 122 1.65 4.49 -9.77
C VAL A 122 1.53 6.01 -9.79
N PHE A 123 1.40 6.63 -10.96
CA PHE A 123 1.18 8.08 -11.05
C PHE A 123 -0.27 8.45 -10.69
N ASP A 124 -1.22 7.59 -10.99
CA ASP A 124 -2.61 7.72 -10.52
C ASP A 124 -2.65 7.74 -8.98
N SER A 125 -2.10 6.70 -8.35
CA SER A 125 -2.08 6.56 -6.88
C SER A 125 -1.28 7.67 -6.20
N TYR A 126 -0.16 8.12 -6.79
CA TYR A 126 0.57 9.29 -6.28
C TYR A 126 -0.22 10.60 -6.44
N GLY A 127 -0.98 10.74 -7.53
CA GLY A 127 -1.89 11.86 -7.75
C GLY A 127 -2.98 11.93 -6.69
N GLU A 128 -3.54 10.78 -6.31
CA GLU A 128 -4.61 10.68 -5.31
C GLU A 128 -4.15 11.17 -3.93
N ILE A 129 -3.00 10.69 -3.45
CA ILE A 129 -2.47 11.13 -2.15
C ILE A 129 -2.09 12.62 -2.16
N LEU A 130 -1.62 13.15 -3.30
CA LEU A 130 -1.33 14.57 -3.44
C LEU A 130 -2.59 15.42 -3.34
N ASP A 131 -3.70 15.02 -3.97
CA ASP A 131 -4.98 15.73 -3.83
C ASP A 131 -5.52 15.63 -2.40
N ALA A 132 -5.42 14.44 -1.79
CA ALA A 132 -5.83 14.21 -0.40
C ALA A 132 -5.06 15.08 0.62
N LEU A 133 -3.84 15.51 0.27
CA LEU A 133 -3.01 16.46 1.02
C LEU A 133 -3.16 17.92 0.56
N GLY A 134 -4.08 18.21 -0.36
CA GLY A 134 -4.33 19.56 -0.88
C GLY A 134 -3.31 20.06 -1.92
N ARG A 135 -2.37 19.22 -2.35
CA ARG A 135 -1.31 19.54 -3.33
C ARG A 135 -1.84 19.43 -4.77
N LYS A 136 -2.90 20.19 -5.07
CA LYS A 136 -3.72 20.06 -6.29
C LYS A 136 -2.93 20.17 -7.60
N GLN A 137 -1.99 21.10 -7.69
CA GLN A 137 -1.19 21.29 -8.91
C GLN A 137 -0.32 20.07 -9.21
N GLU A 138 0.27 19.48 -8.17
CA GLU A 138 1.10 18.27 -8.30
C GLU A 138 0.25 17.04 -8.61
N ALA A 139 -0.94 16.92 -8.00
CA ALA A 139 -1.91 15.90 -8.36
C ALA A 139 -2.26 15.96 -9.86
N ILE A 140 -2.59 17.15 -10.38
CA ILE A 140 -2.90 17.35 -11.81
C ILE A 140 -1.73 16.91 -12.71
N MET A 141 -0.49 17.22 -12.34
CA MET A 141 0.69 16.77 -13.11
C MET A 141 0.79 15.25 -13.16
N ASN A 142 0.56 14.57 -12.04
CA ASN A 142 0.65 13.11 -11.96
C ASN A 142 -0.51 12.42 -12.68
N TYR A 143 -1.75 12.91 -12.55
CA TYR A 143 -2.89 12.40 -13.33
C TYR A 143 -2.69 12.59 -14.85
N LYS A 144 -2.12 13.72 -15.28
CA LYS A 144 -1.74 13.91 -16.70
C LYS A 144 -0.69 12.89 -17.15
N LYS A 145 0.31 12.59 -16.30
CA LYS A 145 1.33 11.58 -16.60
C LYS A 145 0.73 10.17 -16.66
N SER A 146 -0.19 9.84 -15.76
CA SER A 146 -0.94 8.58 -15.77
C SER A 146 -1.71 8.41 -17.08
N LEU A 147 -2.48 9.43 -17.49
CA LEU A 147 -3.25 9.42 -18.74
C LEU A 147 -2.36 9.38 -20.00
N LEU A 148 -1.16 9.96 -19.94
CA LEU A 148 -0.17 9.86 -21.02
C LEU A 148 0.37 8.43 -21.18
N LEU A 149 0.56 7.71 -20.07
CA LEU A 149 1.04 6.32 -20.06
C LEU A 149 -0.08 5.33 -20.40
N ASN A 150 -1.31 5.63 -20.00
CA ASN A 150 -2.51 4.86 -20.30
C ASN A 150 -3.70 5.79 -20.56
N PRO A 151 -4.04 6.05 -21.84
CA PRO A 151 -5.19 6.87 -22.21
C PRO A 151 -6.54 6.36 -21.70
N ASP A 152 -6.64 5.07 -21.37
CA ASP A 152 -7.87 4.44 -20.86
C ASP A 152 -7.99 4.52 -19.33
N ASN A 153 -7.07 5.22 -18.63
CA ASN A 153 -7.20 5.46 -17.20
C ASN A 153 -8.37 6.43 -16.93
N THR A 154 -9.55 5.85 -16.69
CA THR A 154 -10.78 6.59 -16.40
C THR A 154 -10.72 7.40 -15.12
N ASN A 155 -10.00 6.95 -14.09
CA ASN A 155 -9.82 7.70 -12.84
C ASN A 155 -9.10 9.04 -13.11
N ALA A 156 -7.97 8.97 -13.83
CA ALA A 156 -7.21 10.15 -14.22
C ALA A 156 -8.00 11.10 -15.14
N ALA A 157 -8.74 10.54 -16.11
CA ALA A 157 -9.57 11.34 -17.01
C ALA A 157 -10.69 12.08 -16.26
N ASN A 158 -11.38 11.39 -15.33
CA ASN A 158 -12.45 11.96 -14.52
C ASN A 158 -11.90 13.07 -13.60
N TYR A 159 -10.82 12.80 -12.88
CA TYR A 159 -10.21 13.79 -11.99
C TYR A 159 -9.84 15.09 -12.72
N LEU A 160 -9.26 14.99 -13.93
CA LEU A 160 -8.85 16.16 -14.71
C LEU A 160 -10.02 16.93 -15.33
N LYS A 161 -11.16 16.29 -15.56
CA LYS A 161 -12.36 16.94 -16.10
C LYS A 161 -12.96 17.92 -15.10
N ASP A 162 -12.93 17.59 -13.82
CA ASP A 162 -13.53 18.36 -12.73
C ASP A 162 -12.68 19.55 -12.26
N LYS A 163 -11.47 19.70 -12.82
CA LYS A 163 -10.50 20.77 -12.47
C LYS A 163 -10.27 21.77 -13.62
N LYS A 164 -11.08 21.72 -14.68
CA LYS A 164 -11.15 22.76 -15.73
C LYS A 164 -12.03 23.91 -15.27
#